data_AF-A0A0H4I8J6-F1
#
_entry.id   AF-A0A0H4I8J6-F1
#
_cell.length_a   1.000
_cell.length_b   1.000
_cell.length_c   1.000
_cell.angle_alpha   90.00
_cell.angle_beta   90.00
_cell.angle_gamma   90.00
#
_symmetry.space_group_name_H-M   'P 1'
#
loop_
_entity.id
_entity.type
_entity.pdbx_description
1 polymer ?
#
loop_
_entity_poly.entity_id
_entity_poly.type
_entity_poly.pdbx_seq_one_letter_code
_entity_poly.pdbx_strand_id
1 'polypeptide(L)'
;MPCILLGDSSSFLRLNIPLFLERVSAGFPSPAEDYIEKTLDLNELCVQHPAATFFVRVEGESMIGAGIFPGDVLVVDRSLRAQHGDIIIASLESEMTVKELHLNPPPVYLLPRNPAYQPILIEEGMVLEVFGVVTNVVRSLKRGGKS
;
A
#
# COMPACT_ATOMS: atom_id res chain seq x y z
N MET A 1 10.10 -43.09 11.63
CA MET A 1 10.42 -41.75 11.09
C MET A 1 9.21 -40.86 11.29
N PRO A 2 9.26 -39.82 12.13
CA PRO A 2 8.15 -38.89 12.25
C PRO A 2 8.19 -37.93 11.05
N CYS A 3 7.11 -37.92 10.27
CA CYS A 3 6.82 -36.90 9.28
C CYS A 3 6.33 -35.66 10.05
N ILE A 4 7.11 -34.58 10.01
CA ILE A 4 6.70 -33.29 10.57
C ILE A 4 5.99 -32.54 9.45
N LEU A 5 4.68 -32.36 9.59
CA LEU A 5 3.90 -31.46 8.76
C LEU A 5 4.25 -30.03 9.16
N LEU A 6 5.04 -29.32 8.34
CA LEU A 6 5.45 -27.93 8.55
C LEU A 6 4.42 -26.90 8.07
N GLY A 7 3.20 -27.35 7.77
CA GLY A 7 2.18 -26.54 7.13
C GLY A 7 0.85 -26.65 7.85
N ASP A 8 0.80 -26.19 9.10
CA ASP A 8 -0.48 -25.75 9.64
C ASP A 8 -0.65 -24.31 9.16
N SER A 9 -1.45 -24.10 8.11
CA SER A 9 -1.83 -22.75 7.69
C SER A 9 -2.73 -22.20 8.79
N SER A 10 -2.14 -21.51 9.76
CA SER A 10 -2.87 -20.89 10.85
C SER A 10 -4.01 -20.05 10.27
N SER A 11 -5.23 -20.41 10.65
CA SER A 11 -6.40 -19.60 10.36
C SER A 11 -6.15 -18.20 10.90
N PHE A 12 -6.10 -17.20 10.02
CA PHE A 12 -6.05 -15.81 10.46
C PHE A 12 -7.26 -15.55 11.36
N LEU A 13 -7.03 -15.12 12.59
CA LEU A 13 -8.11 -14.74 13.50
C LEU A 13 -8.80 -13.51 12.92
N ARG A 14 -10.05 -13.67 12.46
CA ARG A 14 -10.87 -12.53 12.05
C ARG A 14 -11.18 -11.66 13.26
N LEU A 15 -10.95 -10.36 13.13
CA LEU A 15 -11.32 -9.37 14.13
C LEU A 15 -12.62 -8.67 13.71
N ASN A 16 -13.69 -8.90 14.47
CA ASN A 16 -14.98 -8.27 14.25
C ASN A 16 -15.03 -6.89 14.94
N ILE A 17 -14.36 -5.90 14.37
CA ILE A 17 -14.36 -4.52 14.88
C ILE A 17 -15.54 -3.77 14.27
N PRO A 18 -16.40 -3.07 15.03
CA PRO A 18 -17.51 -2.30 14.47
C PRO A 18 -17.06 -1.23 13.47
N LEU A 19 -17.73 -1.15 12.33
CA LEU A 19 -17.62 -0.10 11.33
C LEU A 19 -18.93 0.69 11.30
N PHE A 20 -18.85 1.96 11.69
CA PHE A 20 -19.95 2.89 11.60
C PHE A 20 -20.11 3.32 10.13
N LEU A 21 -21.29 3.09 9.55
CA LEU A 21 -21.57 3.39 8.14
C LEU A 21 -21.89 4.87 7.89
N GLU A 22 -22.25 5.59 8.95
CA GLU A 22 -22.37 7.04 8.88
C GLU A 22 -21.00 7.65 8.59
N ARG A 23 -20.95 8.45 7.52
CA ARG A 23 -19.74 9.19 7.18
C ARG A 23 -19.55 10.28 8.23
N VAL A 24 -18.62 10.06 9.15
CA VAL A 24 -18.14 11.12 10.05
C VAL A 24 -17.49 12.19 9.16
N SER A 25 -18.19 13.31 8.97
CA SER A 25 -17.59 14.48 8.35
C SER A 25 -16.40 14.90 9.21
N ALA A 26 -15.25 15.18 8.59
CA ALA A 26 -14.11 15.77 9.29
C ALA A 26 -14.39 17.22 9.79
N GLY A 27 -15.64 17.70 9.67
CA GLY A 27 -16.15 19.01 10.12
C GLY A 27 -17.24 18.90 11.19
N PHE A 28 -18.12 19.91 11.28
CA PHE A 28 -19.11 20.02 12.37
C PHE A 28 -20.10 18.84 12.35
N PRO A 29 -20.21 18.05 13.43
CA PRO A 29 -21.06 16.86 13.44
C PRO A 29 -22.53 17.28 13.57
N SER A 30 -23.39 16.70 12.72
CA SER A 30 -24.84 16.75 12.93
C SER A 30 -25.25 15.61 13.85
N PRO A 31 -26.12 15.83 14.85
CA PRO A 31 -26.54 14.80 15.78
C PRO A 31 -27.74 14.01 15.22
N ALA A 32 -27.50 12.83 14.65
CA ALA A 32 -28.50 11.79 14.38
C ALA A 32 -27.69 10.50 14.18
N GLU A 33 -27.74 9.56 15.14
CA GLU A 33 -28.58 8.35 15.22
C GLU A 33 -27.73 7.09 14.96
N ASP A 34 -27.26 6.49 16.05
CA ASP A 34 -26.39 5.31 16.10
C ASP A 34 -27.04 4.06 15.49
N TYR A 35 -26.68 3.71 14.24
CA TYR A 35 -26.89 2.37 13.71
C TYR A 35 -25.55 1.70 13.37
N ILE A 36 -25.16 0.73 14.19
CA ILE A 36 -24.02 -0.18 13.95
C ILE A 36 -24.49 -1.24 12.95
N GLU A 37 -24.13 -1.12 11.69
CA GLU A 37 -24.60 -2.04 10.64
C GLU A 37 -23.55 -3.04 10.14
N LYS A 38 -22.24 -2.87 10.43
CA LYS A 38 -21.20 -3.77 9.88
C LYS A 38 -19.97 -3.90 10.78
N THR A 39 -19.28 -5.04 10.71
CA THR A 39 -17.92 -5.23 11.25
C THR A 39 -16.89 -5.19 10.13
N LEU A 40 -15.68 -4.73 10.44
CA LEU A 40 -14.58 -4.58 9.49
C LEU A 40 -13.32 -5.22 10.04
N ASP A 41 -12.76 -6.14 9.26
CA ASP A 41 -11.39 -6.62 9.42
C ASP A 41 -10.50 -5.90 8.39
N LEU A 42 -9.37 -5.34 8.82
CA LEU A 42 -8.45 -4.65 7.91
C LEU A 42 -7.81 -5.60 6.89
N ASN A 43 -7.66 -6.88 7.23
CA ASN A 43 -7.18 -7.86 6.27
C ASN A 43 -8.20 -8.02 5.14
N GLU A 44 -9.49 -8.11 5.45
CA GLU A 44 -10.55 -8.18 4.43
C GLU A 44 -10.64 -6.90 3.60
N LEU A 45 -10.34 -5.74 4.21
CA LEU A 45 -10.35 -4.46 3.50
C LEU A 45 -9.17 -4.30 2.54
N CYS A 46 -7.96 -4.62 3.00
CA CYS A 46 -6.73 -4.26 2.30
C CYS A 46 -6.07 -5.42 1.55
N VAL A 47 -6.38 -6.68 1.89
CA VAL A 47 -5.68 -7.87 1.41
C VAL A 47 -6.62 -8.75 0.59
N GLN A 48 -6.60 -8.59 -0.74
CA GLN A 48 -7.40 -9.41 -1.66
C GLN A 48 -6.79 -10.80 -1.87
N HIS A 49 -5.47 -10.89 -2.01
CA HIS A 49 -4.74 -12.14 -2.24
C HIS A 49 -3.72 -12.40 -1.12
N PRO A 50 -4.10 -13.03 0.01
CA PRO A 50 -3.23 -13.18 1.19
C PRO A 50 -1.88 -13.83 0.89
N ALA A 51 -1.85 -14.85 0.02
CA ALA A 51 -0.61 -15.54 -0.34
C ALA A 51 0.35 -14.72 -1.21
N ALA A 52 -0.16 -13.64 -1.84
CA ALA A 52 0.58 -12.76 -2.75
C ALA A 52 0.76 -11.34 -2.19
N THR A 53 0.29 -11.08 -0.97
CA THR A 53 0.33 -9.75 -0.36
C THR A 53 1.47 -9.64 0.64
N PHE A 54 2.19 -8.51 0.62
CA PHE A 54 3.21 -8.19 1.60
C PHE A 54 3.16 -6.70 1.94
N PHE A 55 3.80 -6.33 3.05
CA PHE A 55 3.82 -4.96 3.55
C PHE A 55 5.22 -4.36 3.47
N VAL A 56 5.31 -3.09 3.11
CA VAL A 56 6.57 -2.32 3.05
C VAL A 56 6.41 -1.02 3.82
N ARG A 57 7.42 -0.64 4.60
CA ARG A 57 7.45 0.68 5.25
C ARG A 57 8.15 1.68 4.34
N VAL A 58 7.53 2.84 4.17
CA VAL A 58 8.05 3.90 3.31
C VAL A 58 9.18 4.64 4.01
N GLU A 59 10.25 4.85 3.26
CA GLU A 59 11.32 5.78 3.58
C GLU A 59 11.46 6.81 2.45
N GLY A 60 11.72 8.07 2.82
CA GLY A 60 11.85 9.18 1.88
C GLY A 60 10.52 9.83 1.47
N GLU A 61 10.63 10.92 0.70
CA GLU A 61 9.52 11.83 0.43
C GLU A 61 9.14 11.89 -1.06
N SER A 62 9.66 10.98 -1.90
CA SER A 62 9.46 11.06 -3.35
C SER A 62 8.00 10.92 -3.80
N MET A 63 7.11 10.43 -2.93
CA MET A 63 5.71 10.12 -3.24
C MET A 63 4.69 10.93 -2.44
N ILE A 64 5.09 12.04 -1.79
CA ILE A 64 4.19 12.86 -0.95
C ILE A 64 2.95 13.39 -1.69
N GLY A 65 3.08 13.74 -2.97
CA GLY A 65 1.99 14.19 -3.82
C GLY A 65 1.00 13.08 -4.20
N ALA A 66 1.38 11.81 -4.02
CA ALA A 66 0.47 10.67 -4.08
C ALA A 66 -0.18 10.36 -2.71
N GLY A 67 0.08 11.18 -1.69
CA GLY A 67 -0.40 10.94 -0.34
C GLY A 67 0.39 9.89 0.44
N ILE A 68 1.58 9.50 -0.04
CA ILE A 68 2.48 8.52 0.59
C ILE A 68 3.61 9.27 1.31
N PHE A 69 3.74 9.07 2.62
CA PHE A 69 4.65 9.82 3.48
C PHE A 69 5.62 8.88 4.22
N PRO A 70 6.77 9.39 4.69
CA PRO A 70 7.70 8.62 5.50
C PRO A 70 7.02 7.94 6.70
N GLY A 71 7.27 6.64 6.87
CA GLY A 71 6.71 5.83 7.95
C GLY A 71 5.37 5.16 7.64
N ASP A 72 4.74 5.47 6.51
CA ASP A 72 3.55 4.76 6.04
C ASP A 72 3.82 3.28 5.80
N VAL A 73 2.79 2.45 5.97
CA VAL A 73 2.82 1.03 5.61
C VAL A 73 2.04 0.85 4.32
N LEU A 74 2.74 0.43 3.28
CA LEU A 74 2.14 0.08 1.98
C LEU A 74 1.70 -1.37 1.99
N VAL A 75 0.50 -1.62 1.48
CA VAL A 75 0.00 -2.96 1.18
C VAL A 75 0.27 -3.22 -0.29
N VAL A 76 1.05 -4.26 -0.58
CA VAL A 76 1.57 -4.55 -1.91
C VAL A 76 1.09 -5.92 -2.36
N ASP A 77 0.46 -5.99 -3.52
CA ASP A 77 -0.03 -7.23 -4.13
C ASP A 77 0.84 -7.59 -5.34
N ARG A 78 1.52 -8.74 -5.27
CA ARG A 78 2.37 -9.24 -6.38
C ARG A 78 1.63 -10.09 -7.41
N SER A 79 0.37 -10.43 -7.15
CA SER A 79 -0.46 -11.15 -8.12
C SER A 79 -0.98 -10.24 -9.24
N LEU A 80 -0.99 -8.92 -8.99
CA LEU A 80 -1.43 -7.93 -9.96
C LEU A 80 -0.34 -7.63 -10.99
N ARG A 81 -0.73 -7.59 -12.27
CA ARG A 81 0.13 -7.10 -13.34
C ARG A 81 0.11 -5.58 -13.31
N ALA A 82 1.27 -4.96 -13.10
CA ALA A 82 1.41 -3.50 -13.09
C ALA A 82 1.02 -2.88 -14.44
N GLN A 83 0.26 -1.79 -14.37
CA GLN A 83 -0.25 -1.02 -15.50
C GLN A 83 0.28 0.42 -15.45
N HIS A 84 0.08 1.15 -16.55
CA HIS A 84 0.40 2.57 -16.60
C HIS A 84 -0.42 3.35 -15.56
N GLY A 85 0.25 4.18 -14.75
CA GLY A 85 -0.35 4.96 -13.67
C GLY A 85 -0.36 4.25 -12.31
N ASP A 86 -0.01 2.97 -12.26
CA ASP A 86 0.04 2.24 -11.00
C ASP A 86 1.24 2.68 -10.15
N ILE A 87 1.04 2.78 -8.84
CA ILE A 87 2.14 2.92 -7.89
C ILE A 87 2.69 1.53 -7.62
N ILE A 88 3.99 1.34 -7.87
CA ILE A 88 4.64 0.04 -7.76
C ILE A 88 5.80 0.07 -6.77
N ILE A 89 6.08 -1.10 -6.21
CA ILE A 89 7.38 -1.39 -5.62
C ILE A 89 8.24 -2.02 -6.70
N ALA A 90 9.40 -1.42 -6.97
CA ALA A 90 10.36 -1.97 -7.92
C ALA A 90 11.78 -1.93 -7.35
N SER A 91 12.63 -2.85 -7.79
CA SER A 91 14.07 -2.71 -7.66
C SER A 91 14.66 -2.19 -8.95
N LEU A 92 15.48 -1.16 -8.82
CA LEU A 92 16.34 -0.63 -9.87
C LEU A 92 17.78 -0.77 -9.39
N GLU A 93 18.61 -1.50 -10.13
CA GLU A 93 20.03 -1.73 -9.78
C GLU A 93 20.24 -2.27 -8.33
N SER A 94 19.33 -3.13 -7.86
CA SER A 94 19.31 -3.68 -6.49
C SER A 94 18.86 -2.70 -5.39
N GLU A 95 18.44 -1.48 -5.74
CA GLU A 95 17.82 -0.54 -4.80
C GLU A 95 16.30 -0.58 -4.91
N MET A 96 15.62 -0.78 -3.78
CA MET A 96 14.16 -0.81 -3.72
C MET A 96 13.58 0.60 -3.71
N THR A 97 12.61 0.86 -4.59
CA THR A 97 11.98 2.16 -4.73
C THR A 97 10.47 2.04 -4.89
N VAL A 98 9.77 3.12 -4.50
CA VAL A 98 8.34 3.30 -4.73
C VAL A 98 8.15 4.46 -5.69
N LYS A 99 7.52 4.18 -6.84
CA LYS A 99 7.29 5.15 -7.92
C LYS A 99 6.02 4.83 -8.66
N GLU A 100 5.49 5.81 -9.36
CA GLU A 100 4.42 5.57 -10.32
C GLU A 100 5.00 5.09 -11.65
N LEU A 101 4.44 4.01 -12.18
CA LEU A 101 4.88 3.39 -13.43
C LEU A 101 4.25 4.09 -14.63
N HIS A 102 5.07 4.68 -15.49
CA HIS A 102 4.62 5.29 -16.74
C HIS A 102 5.09 4.46 -17.94
N LEU A 103 4.20 3.64 -18.50
CA LEU A 103 4.51 2.80 -19.68
C LEU A 103 4.19 3.45 -21.03
N ASN A 104 3.14 4.28 -21.10
CA ASN A 104 2.58 4.78 -22.36
C ASN A 104 2.35 6.30 -22.34
N PRO A 105 2.69 7.02 -23.43
CA PRO A 105 3.50 6.53 -24.55
C PRO A 105 4.93 6.19 -24.08
N PRO A 106 5.67 5.34 -24.81
CA PRO A 106 7.08 5.13 -24.54
C PRO A 106 7.86 6.46 -24.64
N PRO A 107 8.99 6.58 -23.92
CA PRO A 107 9.68 5.53 -23.17
C PRO A 107 9.11 5.28 -21.76
N VAL A 108 9.61 4.23 -21.09
CA VAL A 108 9.16 3.85 -19.74
C VAL A 108 9.82 4.74 -18.69
N TYR A 109 9.03 5.30 -17.79
CA TYR A 109 9.52 6.08 -16.66
C TYR A 109 9.02 5.55 -15.32
N LEU A 110 9.83 5.75 -14.29
CA LEU A 110 9.40 5.74 -12.89
C LEU A 110 9.25 7.18 -12.42
N LEU A 111 8.01 7.60 -12.21
CA LEU A 111 7.68 8.97 -11.86
C LEU A 111 7.60 9.13 -10.34
N PRO A 112 8.37 10.04 -9.74
CA PRO A 112 8.08 10.50 -8.39
C PRO A 112 6.82 11.37 -8.41
N ARG A 113 6.10 11.38 -7.29
CA ARG A 113 5.03 12.33 -7.03
C ARG A 113 5.50 13.40 -6.04
N ASN A 114 6.68 13.95 -6.28
CA ASN A 114 7.22 15.08 -5.54
C ASN A 114 8.05 15.94 -6.51
N PRO A 115 7.72 17.25 -6.70
CA PRO A 115 8.44 18.14 -7.59
C PRO A 115 9.95 18.28 -7.30
N ALA A 116 10.38 17.96 -6.09
CA ALA A 116 11.80 17.99 -5.71
C ALA A 116 12.62 16.80 -6.28
N TYR A 117 11.97 15.80 -6.87
CA TYR A 117 12.61 14.59 -7.37
C TYR A 117 12.42 14.48 -8.88
N GLN A 118 13.43 13.99 -9.59
CA GLN A 118 13.37 13.85 -11.04
C GLN A 118 12.77 12.50 -11.46
N PRO A 119 12.00 12.45 -12.57
CA PRO A 119 11.63 11.22 -13.24
C PRO A 119 12.85 10.36 -13.57
N ILE A 120 12.74 9.05 -13.37
CA ILE A 120 13.79 8.09 -13.76
C ILE A 120 13.38 7.46 -15.08
N LEU A 121 14.17 7.67 -16.12
CA LEU A 121 14.03 7.00 -17.42
C LEU A 121 14.60 5.59 -17.32
N ILE A 122 13.86 4.59 -17.80
CA ILE A 122 14.37 3.22 -17.93
C ILE A 122 14.95 3.06 -19.33
N GLU A 123 16.27 3.03 -19.41
CA GLU A 123 17.03 2.89 -20.66
C GLU A 123 17.22 1.43 -21.06
N GLU A 124 17.59 1.21 -22.33
CA GLU A 124 17.95 -0.12 -22.83
C GLU A 124 19.15 -0.68 -22.04
N GLY A 125 18.97 -1.86 -21.43
CA GLY A 125 19.99 -2.51 -20.61
C GLY A 125 19.80 -2.35 -19.10
N MET A 126 18.94 -1.43 -18.65
CA MET A 126 18.55 -1.36 -17.24
C MET A 126 17.58 -2.50 -16.90
N VAL A 127 17.79 -3.13 -15.74
CA VAL A 127 16.90 -4.17 -15.23
C VAL A 127 15.97 -3.54 -14.20
N LEU A 128 14.69 -3.46 -14.56
CA LEU A 128 13.61 -3.04 -13.66
C LEU A 128 12.85 -4.28 -13.18
N GLU A 129 12.97 -4.61 -11.89
CA GLU A 129 12.23 -5.72 -11.28
C GLU A 129 11.03 -5.18 -10.50
N VAL A 130 9.82 -5.47 -10.96
CA VAL A 130 8.59 -5.06 -10.26
C VAL A 130 8.19 -6.14 -9.26
N PHE A 131 8.16 -5.78 -7.97
CA PHE A 131 7.79 -6.68 -6.88
C PHE A 131 6.28 -6.78 -6.68
N GLY A 132 5.53 -5.74 -7.04
CA GLY A 132 4.08 -5.71 -6.95
C GLY A 132 3.49 -4.32 -7.01
N VAL A 133 2.17 -4.26 -7.03
CA VAL A 133 1.37 -3.03 -7.09
C VAL A 133 0.93 -2.63 -5.69
N VAL A 134 1.08 -1.35 -5.36
CA VAL A 134 0.61 -0.79 -4.09
C VAL A 134 -0.91 -0.61 -4.18
N THR A 135 -1.65 -1.32 -3.33
CA THR A 135 -3.12 -1.28 -3.32
C THR A 135 -3.68 -0.34 -2.25
N ASN A 136 -2.99 -0.23 -1.10
CA ASN A 136 -3.44 0.56 0.03
C ASN A 136 -2.26 1.21 0.76
N VAL A 137 -2.53 2.35 1.41
CA VAL A 137 -1.60 3.05 2.31
C VAL A 137 -2.23 3.08 3.70
N VAL A 138 -1.55 2.50 4.68
CA VAL A 138 -1.98 2.51 6.08
C VAL A 138 -1.06 3.43 6.88
N ARG A 139 -1.63 4.51 7.41
CA ARG A 139 -0.92 5.48 8.25
C ARG A 139 -1.47 5.48 9.67
N SER A 140 -0.58 5.28 10.62
CA SER A 140 -0.88 5.56 12.03
C SER A 140 -0.72 7.05 12.31
N LEU A 141 -1.77 7.70 12.79
CA LEU A 141 -1.68 9.08 13.25
C LEU A 141 -1.07 9.12 14.66
N LYS A 142 -0.19 10.10 14.90
CA LYS A 142 0.33 10.33 16.25
C LYS A 142 -0.83 10.72 17.16
N ARG A 143 -0.98 10.03 18.29
CA ARG A 143 -1.90 10.47 19.35
C ARG A 143 -1.39 11.82 19.87
N GLY A 144 -2.31 12.77 20.08
CA GLY A 144 -1.98 14.03 20.74
C GLY A 144 -1.57 13.78 22.20
N GLY A 145 -0.28 13.53 22.42
CA GLY A 145 0.35 13.39 23.73
C GLY A 145 1.48 14.41 23.82
N LYS A 146 1.41 15.26 24.85
CA LYS A 146 2.28 16.42 25.11
C LYS A 146 3.77 16.10 24.88
N SER A 147 4.44 17.00 24.16
CA SER A 147 5.89 17.21 24.26
C SER A 147 6.33 17.41 25.70
#